data_AF-A0A7J0BTM0-F1
#
_entry.id   AF-A0A7J0BTM0-F1
#
_cell.length_a   1.000
_cell.length_b   1.000
_cell.length_c   1.000
_cell.angle_alpha   90.00
_cell.angle_beta   90.00
_cell.angle_gamma   90.00
#
_symmetry.space_group_name_H-M   'P 1'
#
loop_
_entity.id
_entity.type
_entity.pdbx_description
1 polymer ?
#
loop_
_entity_poly.entity_id
_entity_poly.type
_entity_poly.pdbx_seq_one_letter_code
_entity_poly.pdbx_strand_id
1 'polypeptide(L)'
;MNASSPGDNNDSRTGPEQSAARAPGTPSEYGSALDVESAIVPDMMPAAVPAVVSAVEGAVEAAAVHDSGISDMSDISGISDISGISDISGTSGIYGGLAASGGALSASSQKDRPLRFIHAADLHLDAAFRGLSSEVPEAVRTVLSRATFTAFSRLVDLGCALRPDFVLLAGDIHNFEEGSLKARLALRDGCARLATAGVPVFIAHGNHDPLSRQSASIRLPDNVTVFRADTPEFFAISPPDAPAAVVHGVSHWTDKERRSLARKFSRSLHDAFQIGVLHCTLDAVATSDLYAPATMRELRESGLDYWALGHIHEPQVVSRSPYVVYPGSPQGLHINEGGAHGCVVAEVSRDGAVSLAYQQLAPVVWVTEVVDIAGFETEDALDNALNGIVAAAADRCRHAGEDWEGADGGEGQADISRMEAPAGLPWLRGADGERMPAPEVEGVVLRLRLTGRGVLDGILRKPGAVDTLLERLRETWAQERPFVWIKDMELACRPAHDMEALRRRSDLLGEALRVAASLRGEPEMEAAQPALEALFGKARLRKVVEPPDAAEMAALLEEAELLCMDMLEVE
;
A
#
# COMPACT_ATOMS: atom_id res chain seq x y z
N MET A 1 35.32 65.54 37.48
CA MET A 1 34.07 65.95 38.14
C MET A 1 33.37 64.68 38.62
N ASN A 2 33.31 64.55 39.95
CA ASN A 2 32.57 63.65 40.87
C ASN A 2 31.98 62.32 40.32
N ALA A 3 32.46 61.15 40.76
CA ALA A 3 32.31 60.49 42.09
C ALA A 3 30.92 59.80 42.21
N SER A 4 30.77 58.53 42.63
CA SER A 4 31.48 57.82 43.70
C SER A 4 31.34 56.28 43.57
N SER A 5 32.42 55.54 43.84
CA SER A 5 32.45 54.18 44.46
C SER A 5 32.25 54.32 45.99
N PRO A 6 32.49 53.35 46.91
CA PRO A 6 32.91 51.93 46.84
C PRO A 6 32.04 51.05 47.77
N GLY A 7 32.30 49.79 48.15
CA GLY A 7 33.43 48.87 48.13
C GLY A 7 32.89 47.48 48.51
N ASP A 8 33.66 46.44 48.76
CA ASP A 8 35.10 46.27 48.95
C ASP A 8 35.39 44.76 48.84
N ASN A 9 36.52 44.42 48.22
CA ASN A 9 37.60 43.49 48.65
C ASN A 9 37.23 42.11 49.26
N ASN A 10 37.97 41.02 49.08
CA ASN A 10 39.28 40.67 48.54
C ASN A 10 39.24 39.11 48.51
N ASP A 11 39.61 38.41 47.45
CA ASP A 11 40.99 38.02 47.08
C ASP A 11 41.51 36.76 47.82
N SER A 12 42.36 36.02 47.09
CA SER A 12 43.22 34.89 47.46
C SER A 12 42.57 33.49 47.56
N ARG A 13 42.86 32.53 46.65
CA ARG A 13 44.11 31.76 46.36
C ARG A 13 44.23 30.47 47.19
N THR A 14 44.79 29.45 46.54
CA THR A 14 45.31 28.16 47.05
C THR A 14 44.23 27.14 47.42
N GLY A 15 44.31 25.84 47.15
CA GLY A 15 45.33 24.93 46.62
C GLY A 15 44.74 23.50 46.67
N PRO A 16 45.44 22.47 46.14
CA PRO A 16 44.91 21.13 45.87
C PRO A 16 45.07 20.19 47.09
N GLU A 17 44.34 19.06 47.15
CA GLU A 17 44.88 17.78 47.64
C GLU A 17 43.93 16.58 47.55
N GLN A 18 44.58 15.42 47.51
CA GLN A 18 44.17 14.06 47.23
C GLN A 18 43.51 13.36 48.44
N SER A 19 42.82 12.23 48.20
CA SER A 19 42.92 10.91 48.89
C SER A 19 41.66 10.09 48.57
N ALA A 20 41.57 8.77 48.55
CA ALA A 20 42.48 7.63 48.57
C ALA A 20 41.59 6.38 48.45
N ALA A 21 42.21 5.33 47.92
CA ALA A 21 41.82 3.91 47.80
C ALA A 21 40.75 3.30 48.73
N ARG A 22 39.99 2.32 48.19
CA ARG A 22 39.84 0.97 48.78
C ARG A 22 39.19 -0.06 47.82
N ALA A 23 39.91 -1.15 47.60
CA ALA A 23 39.43 -2.52 47.32
C ALA A 23 40.17 -3.43 48.35
N PRO A 24 40.05 -4.78 48.41
CA PRO A 24 39.20 -5.75 47.68
C PRO A 24 38.56 -6.83 48.60
N GLY A 25 37.86 -7.84 48.06
CA GLY A 25 37.58 -9.08 48.79
C GLY A 25 36.58 -10.07 48.14
N THR A 26 37.11 -11.17 47.59
CA THR A 26 36.52 -12.53 47.46
C THR A 26 37.54 -13.49 48.12
N PRO A 27 37.29 -14.78 48.52
CA PRO A 27 36.61 -15.85 47.72
C PRO A 27 35.97 -17.06 48.49
N SER A 28 35.63 -18.12 47.72
CA SER A 28 35.43 -19.56 48.04
C SER A 28 33.99 -20.02 48.35
N GLU A 29 33.28 -20.84 47.54
CA GLU A 29 33.46 -22.22 47.00
C GLU A 29 33.17 -23.38 47.98
N TYR A 30 32.24 -24.26 47.57
CA TYR A 30 32.10 -25.75 47.68
C TYR A 30 30.67 -26.06 47.16
N GLY A 31 30.33 -26.94 46.21
CA GLY A 31 31.00 -28.06 45.56
C GLY A 31 30.09 -29.31 45.67
N SER A 32 29.57 -29.85 44.57
CA SER A 32 29.42 -31.31 44.35
C SER A 32 29.07 -31.62 42.89
N ALA A 33 29.74 -32.66 42.39
CA ALA A 33 29.78 -33.17 41.03
C ALA A 33 29.03 -34.51 40.91
N LEU A 34 29.16 -35.16 39.74
CA LEU A 34 28.70 -36.47 39.23
C LEU A 34 27.60 -36.29 38.15
N ASP A 35 27.62 -36.89 36.96
CA ASP A 35 28.60 -37.74 36.29
C ASP A 35 28.24 -37.81 34.78
N VAL A 36 29.17 -38.37 34.00
CA VAL A 36 29.28 -38.42 32.54
C VAL A 36 28.39 -39.51 31.90
N GLU A 37 27.79 -39.24 30.73
CA GLU A 37 27.76 -40.09 29.50
C GLU A 37 26.50 -39.90 28.62
N SER A 38 26.75 -39.64 27.33
CA SER A 38 25.92 -39.90 26.14
C SER A 38 24.45 -39.46 26.08
N ALA A 39 24.12 -38.51 25.20
CA ALA A 39 23.02 -38.68 24.23
C ALA A 39 22.99 -37.55 23.20
N ILE A 40 22.94 -37.98 21.94
CA ILE A 40 22.67 -37.27 20.70
C ILE A 40 21.50 -36.27 20.83
N VAL A 41 21.72 -35.03 20.39
CA VAL A 41 20.65 -34.08 20.07
C VAL A 41 20.19 -34.36 18.63
N PRO A 42 18.88 -34.39 18.38
CA PRO A 42 18.41 -33.63 17.22
C PRO A 42 17.06 -32.97 17.52
N ASP A 43 17.05 -31.66 17.67
CA ASP A 43 15.93 -30.88 17.16
C ASP A 43 16.34 -29.42 17.04
N MET A 44 16.29 -28.87 15.81
CA MET A 44 16.13 -27.47 15.42
C MET A 44 16.47 -27.38 13.91
N MET A 45 15.50 -27.74 13.06
CA MET A 45 15.52 -27.41 11.63
C MET A 45 14.57 -26.23 11.34
N PRO A 46 14.94 -25.27 10.47
CA PRO A 46 14.01 -24.28 9.92
C PRO A 46 13.16 -24.86 8.76
N ALA A 47 11.96 -24.31 8.62
CA ALA A 47 10.78 -24.83 7.94
C ALA A 47 10.77 -24.83 6.38
N ALA A 48 11.81 -25.35 5.71
CA ALA A 48 11.83 -25.43 4.23
C ALA A 48 11.82 -26.86 3.65
N VAL A 49 11.97 -27.89 4.48
CA VAL A 49 12.12 -29.30 4.02
C VAL A 49 10.78 -30.04 3.79
N PRO A 50 9.68 -29.80 4.54
CA PRO A 50 8.43 -30.56 4.34
C PRO A 50 7.73 -30.28 3.00
N ALA A 51 7.90 -29.09 2.42
CA ALA A 51 7.26 -28.68 1.17
C ALA A 51 7.83 -29.43 -0.06
N VAL A 52 9.13 -29.74 -0.02
CA VAL A 52 9.82 -30.45 -1.11
C VAL A 52 9.51 -31.96 -1.07
N VAL A 53 9.31 -32.53 0.13
CA VAL A 53 8.91 -33.94 0.28
C VAL A 53 7.45 -34.15 -0.15
N SER A 54 6.55 -33.22 0.20
CA SER A 54 5.14 -33.27 -0.22
C SER A 54 4.94 -33.13 -1.74
N ALA A 55 5.78 -32.32 -2.41
CA ALA A 55 5.75 -32.17 -3.86
C ALA A 55 6.24 -33.42 -4.62
N VAL A 56 7.12 -34.22 -4.02
CA VAL A 56 7.64 -35.46 -4.62
C VAL A 56 6.71 -36.65 -4.36
N GLU A 57 6.03 -36.70 -3.21
CA GLU A 57 5.01 -37.74 -2.93
C GLU A 57 3.73 -37.55 -3.76
N GLY A 58 3.26 -36.30 -3.95
CA GLY A 58 2.10 -36.01 -4.78
C GLY A 58 2.29 -36.30 -6.28
N ALA A 59 3.53 -36.27 -6.77
CA ALA A 59 3.86 -36.61 -8.16
C ALA A 59 3.90 -38.13 -8.42
N VAL A 60 4.04 -38.96 -7.38
CA VAL A 60 4.05 -40.43 -7.48
C VAL A 60 2.63 -41.00 -7.35
N GLU A 61 1.73 -40.31 -6.66
CA GLU A 61 0.32 -40.73 -6.50
C GLU A 61 -0.55 -40.39 -7.74
N ALA A 62 -0.17 -39.37 -8.53
CA ALA A 62 -0.88 -39.00 -9.76
C ALA A 62 -0.66 -39.95 -10.96
N ALA A 63 0.21 -40.97 -10.84
CA ALA A 63 0.51 -41.93 -11.89
C ALA A 63 -0.16 -43.31 -11.71
N ALA A 64 -0.99 -43.49 -10.67
CA ALA A 64 -1.73 -44.73 -10.45
C ALA A 64 -3.15 -44.40 -9.97
N VAL A 65 -4.14 -44.48 -10.86
CA VAL A 65 -5.51 -45.04 -10.69
C VAL A 65 -6.32 -44.64 -11.91
N HIS A 66 -6.27 -45.49 -12.94
CA HIS A 66 -7.43 -45.84 -13.72
C HIS A 66 -7.97 -47.14 -13.10
N ASP A 67 -9.28 -47.19 -12.83
CA ASP A 67 -10.18 -48.36 -12.95
C ASP A 67 -11.15 -48.53 -11.76
N SER A 68 -12.42 -48.80 -12.11
CA SER A 68 -13.58 -49.25 -11.31
C SER A 68 -14.13 -48.30 -10.22
N GLY A 69 -15.43 -48.14 -9.95
CA GLY A 69 -16.64 -48.88 -10.34
C GLY A 69 -17.60 -48.95 -9.13
N ILE A 70 -18.75 -48.25 -9.22
CA ILE A 70 -20.11 -48.51 -8.67
C ILE A 70 -20.26 -49.29 -7.33
N SER A 71 -20.97 -48.71 -6.33
CA SER A 71 -22.28 -49.20 -5.80
C SER A 71 -22.78 -48.48 -4.53
N ASP A 72 -23.95 -47.83 -4.67
CA ASP A 72 -25.19 -47.84 -3.87
C ASP A 72 -25.28 -47.90 -2.32
N MET A 73 -26.44 -47.41 -1.84
CA MET A 73 -27.19 -47.63 -0.58
C MET A 73 -27.14 -46.60 0.59
N SER A 74 -28.16 -45.72 0.56
CA SER A 74 -29.28 -45.55 1.52
C SER A 74 -29.08 -45.09 2.99
N ASP A 75 -29.94 -44.12 3.32
CA ASP A 75 -30.62 -43.82 4.59
C ASP A 75 -29.86 -43.14 5.74
N ILE A 76 -30.33 -41.92 6.09
CA ILE A 76 -31.17 -41.71 7.28
C ILE A 76 -31.95 -40.39 7.14
N SER A 77 -33.25 -40.55 7.34
CA SER A 77 -34.31 -39.55 7.40
C SER A 77 -34.31 -38.71 8.69
N GLY A 78 -34.79 -37.47 8.58
CA GLY A 78 -35.75 -36.91 9.52
C GLY A 78 -35.24 -35.80 10.44
N ILE A 79 -35.71 -34.57 10.21
CA ILE A 79 -36.68 -33.90 11.07
C ILE A 79 -37.36 -32.77 10.26
N SER A 80 -38.67 -32.77 10.37
CA SER A 80 -39.69 -32.01 9.65
C SER A 80 -39.89 -30.57 10.16
N ASP A 81 -40.28 -29.70 9.23
CA ASP A 81 -41.31 -28.65 9.29
C ASP A 81 -41.52 -27.85 10.58
N ILE A 82 -41.44 -26.51 10.45
CA ILE A 82 -42.50 -25.59 10.87
C ILE A 82 -42.61 -24.48 9.79
N SER A 83 -43.78 -24.45 9.15
CA SER A 83 -44.25 -23.38 8.28
C SER A 83 -45.07 -22.35 9.07
N GLY A 84 -44.96 -21.08 8.68
CA GLY A 84 -46.06 -20.12 8.78
C GLY A 84 -45.79 -18.89 9.66
N ILE A 85 -45.71 -17.72 9.04
CA ILE A 85 -46.60 -16.57 9.29
C ILE A 85 -46.44 -15.58 8.12
N SER A 86 -47.59 -15.18 7.61
CA SER A 86 -47.91 -14.30 6.49
C SER A 86 -47.87 -12.81 6.86
N ASP A 87 -47.67 -11.99 5.82
CA ASP A 87 -48.19 -10.63 5.58
C ASP A 87 -47.98 -9.52 6.63
N ILE A 88 -47.33 -8.44 6.19
CA ILE A 88 -47.84 -7.06 6.33
C ILE A 88 -47.28 -6.21 5.18
N SER A 89 -48.21 -5.70 4.38
CA SER A 89 -48.06 -4.69 3.35
C SER A 89 -47.86 -3.28 3.92
N GLY A 90 -47.08 -2.44 3.23
CA GLY A 90 -47.34 -1.00 3.19
C GLY A 90 -46.11 -0.11 3.30
N THR A 91 -45.64 0.42 2.16
CA THR A 91 -45.09 1.78 2.12
C THR A 91 -45.09 2.32 0.69
N SER A 92 -45.90 3.34 0.47
CA SER A 92 -45.99 4.14 -0.75
C SER A 92 -44.78 5.07 -0.87
N GLY A 93 -43.93 4.83 -1.86
CA GLY A 93 -42.86 5.76 -2.26
C GLY A 93 -43.42 6.91 -3.11
N ILE A 94 -43.10 8.14 -2.70
CA ILE A 94 -43.48 9.38 -3.37
C ILE A 94 -42.46 9.64 -4.49
N TYR A 95 -42.92 9.67 -5.74
CA TYR A 95 -42.10 10.04 -6.90
C TYR A 95 -41.87 11.55 -6.93
N GLY A 96 -40.61 11.98 -6.76
CA GLY A 96 -40.14 13.33 -7.09
C GLY A 96 -39.50 13.32 -8.47
N GLY A 97 -40.20 13.84 -9.49
CA GLY A 97 -39.69 13.95 -10.85
C GLY A 97 -38.84 15.20 -11.05
N LEU A 98 -37.59 15.04 -11.51
CA LEU A 98 -36.83 16.08 -12.20
C LEU A 98 -37.25 16.10 -13.68
N ALA A 99 -37.88 17.18 -14.12
CA ALA A 99 -38.04 17.48 -15.54
C ALA A 99 -36.91 18.43 -15.97
N ALA A 100 -35.93 17.91 -16.72
CA ALA A 100 -34.98 18.74 -17.46
C ALA A 100 -35.50 18.91 -18.90
N SER A 101 -35.67 20.16 -19.32
CA SER A 101 -36.04 20.53 -20.70
C SER A 101 -34.88 20.24 -21.64
N GLY A 102 -35.00 19.16 -22.44
CA GLY A 102 -34.04 18.77 -23.45
C GLY A 102 -34.29 19.42 -24.81
N GLY A 103 -33.20 19.76 -25.50
CA GLY A 103 -33.13 19.58 -26.94
C GLY A 103 -33.15 18.07 -27.21
N ALA A 104 -34.16 17.61 -27.93
CA ALA A 104 -34.44 16.19 -28.13
C ALA A 104 -33.41 15.54 -29.07
N LEU A 105 -32.43 14.83 -28.50
CA LEU A 105 -31.83 13.68 -29.15
C LEU A 105 -32.77 12.49 -28.93
N SER A 106 -33.04 11.73 -30.00
CA SER A 106 -33.96 10.59 -29.98
C SER A 106 -33.68 9.63 -28.81
N ALA A 107 -34.69 9.38 -27.98
CA ALA A 107 -34.64 8.43 -26.85
C ALA A 107 -34.24 6.99 -27.26
N SER A 108 -34.29 6.66 -28.56
CA SER A 108 -33.81 5.38 -29.09
C SER A 108 -32.29 5.26 -29.14
N SER A 109 -31.54 6.37 -29.20
CA SER A 109 -30.07 6.36 -29.41
C SER A 109 -29.26 6.27 -28.12
N GLN A 110 -29.87 6.51 -26.96
CA GLN A 110 -29.18 6.57 -25.67
C GLN A 110 -29.13 5.21 -24.95
N LYS A 111 -29.99 4.27 -25.36
CA LYS A 111 -30.07 2.89 -24.83
C LYS A 111 -28.96 1.95 -25.34
N ASP A 112 -28.08 2.48 -26.19
CA ASP A 112 -27.16 1.71 -27.03
C ASP A 112 -25.67 1.90 -26.68
N ARG A 113 -25.32 2.74 -25.69
CA ARG A 113 -23.93 2.94 -25.27
C ARG A 113 -23.63 2.19 -23.96
N PRO A 114 -22.38 1.72 -23.74
CA PRO A 114 -21.99 1.11 -22.48
C PRO A 114 -22.20 2.08 -21.31
N LEU A 115 -22.49 1.52 -20.14
CA LEU A 115 -22.60 2.26 -18.89
C LEU A 115 -21.19 2.61 -18.42
N ARG A 116 -20.93 3.87 -18.06
CA ARG A 116 -19.63 4.29 -17.55
C ARG A 116 -19.76 5.10 -16.29
N PHE A 117 -18.94 4.81 -15.29
CA PHE A 117 -18.90 5.58 -14.06
C PHE A 117 -17.49 5.74 -13.50
N ILE A 118 -17.28 6.79 -12.70
CA ILE A 118 -16.06 6.99 -11.93
C ILE A 118 -16.34 6.64 -10.49
N HIS A 119 -15.45 5.89 -9.87
CA HIS A 119 -15.47 5.50 -8.47
C HIS A 119 -14.23 6.06 -7.76
N ALA A 120 -14.44 6.96 -6.81
CA ALA A 120 -13.42 7.50 -5.92
C ALA A 120 -13.91 7.46 -4.47
N ALA A 121 -12.98 7.51 -3.52
CA ALA A 121 -13.24 7.52 -2.09
C ALA A 121 -12.11 8.28 -1.37
N ASP A 122 -12.22 8.48 -0.07
CA ASP A 122 -11.10 8.86 0.80
C ASP A 122 -10.35 10.11 0.30
N LEU A 123 -11.10 11.14 -0.09
CA LEU A 123 -10.55 12.38 -0.66
C LEU A 123 -9.77 13.18 0.39
N HIS A 124 -10.21 13.13 1.65
CA HIS A 124 -9.65 13.86 2.79
C HIS A 124 -9.27 15.30 2.45
N LEU A 125 -10.19 16.04 1.81
CA LEU A 125 -9.88 17.38 1.31
C LEU A 125 -9.37 18.30 2.42
N ASP A 126 -8.22 18.95 2.16
CA ASP A 126 -7.48 19.86 3.05
C ASP A 126 -6.68 19.16 4.16
N ALA A 127 -6.66 17.83 4.19
CA ALA A 127 -5.86 17.08 5.15
C ALA A 127 -4.36 17.27 4.94
N ALA A 128 -3.65 17.41 6.05
CA ALA A 128 -2.20 17.63 6.04
C ALA A 128 -1.42 16.33 5.82
N PHE A 129 -0.31 16.44 5.11
CA PHE A 129 0.69 15.38 5.01
C PHE A 129 1.29 15.12 6.40
N ARG A 130 1.38 13.84 6.78
CA ARG A 130 1.87 13.42 8.10
C ARG A 130 3.34 13.00 8.04
N GLY A 131 4.08 13.24 9.12
CA GLY A 131 5.47 12.79 9.27
C GLY A 131 6.52 13.60 8.51
N LEU A 132 6.18 14.80 8.01
CA LEU A 132 7.13 15.73 7.41
C LEU A 132 7.76 16.67 8.44
N SER A 133 9.01 17.07 8.23
CA SER A 133 9.69 18.04 9.09
C SER A 133 9.15 19.46 8.91
N SER A 134 9.40 20.34 9.87
CA SER A 134 9.06 21.76 9.77
C SER A 134 9.89 22.52 8.74
N GLU A 135 11.03 21.97 8.35
CA GLU A 135 12.06 22.59 7.48
C GLU A 135 11.71 22.58 5.98
N VAL A 136 10.56 22.01 5.62
CA VAL A 136 10.09 21.98 4.23
C VAL A 136 10.03 23.41 3.66
N PRO A 137 10.74 23.69 2.54
CA PRO A 137 10.72 24.99 1.87
C PRO A 137 9.31 25.41 1.46
N GLU A 138 9.05 26.72 1.44
CA GLU A 138 7.70 27.25 1.16
C GLU A 138 7.15 26.82 -0.21
N ALA A 139 8.01 26.69 -1.22
CA ALA A 139 7.63 26.19 -2.54
C ALA A 139 7.08 24.76 -2.49
N VAL A 140 7.75 23.87 -1.73
CA VAL A 140 7.31 22.48 -1.52
C VAL A 140 6.05 22.45 -0.68
N ARG A 141 6.01 23.22 0.42
CA ARG A 141 4.85 23.33 1.31
C ARG A 141 3.59 23.77 0.56
N THR A 142 3.73 24.70 -0.38
CA THR A 142 2.63 25.17 -1.22
C THR A 142 2.02 24.02 -2.01
N VAL A 143 2.84 23.20 -2.68
CA VAL A 143 2.35 22.04 -3.45
C VAL A 143 1.69 21.01 -2.54
N LEU A 144 2.32 20.67 -1.41
CA LEU A 144 1.76 19.71 -0.45
C LEU A 144 0.40 20.17 0.10
N SER A 145 0.28 21.44 0.48
CA SER A 145 -0.97 22.01 1.03
C SER A 145 -2.14 22.06 0.05
N ARG A 146 -1.87 21.96 -1.25
CA ARG A 146 -2.90 21.93 -2.30
C ARG A 146 -3.07 20.55 -2.94
N ALA A 147 -2.32 19.54 -2.49
CA ALA A 147 -2.23 18.26 -3.18
C ALA A 147 -3.59 17.55 -3.25
N THR A 148 -4.33 17.47 -2.13
CA THR A 148 -5.68 16.87 -2.11
C THR A 148 -6.67 17.62 -3.02
N PHE A 149 -6.59 18.97 -3.06
CA PHE A 149 -7.44 19.78 -3.94
C PHE A 149 -7.08 19.60 -5.41
N THR A 150 -5.80 19.43 -5.71
CA THR A 150 -5.31 19.23 -7.08
C THR A 150 -5.74 17.85 -7.57
N ALA A 151 -5.60 16.80 -6.74
CA ALA A 151 -6.12 15.47 -7.05
C ALA A 151 -7.65 15.48 -7.29
N PHE A 152 -8.42 16.18 -6.44
CA PHE A 152 -9.86 16.35 -6.65
C PHE A 152 -10.20 17.18 -7.89
N SER A 153 -9.44 18.24 -8.20
CA SER A 153 -9.63 18.98 -9.44
C SER A 153 -9.41 18.08 -10.65
N ARG A 154 -8.36 17.23 -10.63
CA ARG A 154 -8.08 16.26 -11.70
C ARG A 154 -9.20 15.22 -11.84
N LEU A 155 -9.78 14.75 -10.73
CA LEU A 155 -11.00 13.90 -10.76
C LEU A 155 -12.17 14.61 -11.45
N VAL A 156 -12.40 15.88 -11.11
CA VAL A 156 -13.48 16.69 -11.72
C VAL A 156 -13.20 16.94 -13.20
N ASP A 157 -11.95 17.22 -13.56
CA ASP A 157 -11.51 17.41 -14.95
C ASP A 157 -11.73 16.13 -15.77
N LEU A 158 -11.36 14.98 -15.22
CA LEU A 158 -11.61 13.66 -15.77
C LEU A 158 -13.11 13.42 -15.99
N GLY A 159 -13.93 13.68 -14.98
CA GLY A 159 -15.39 13.56 -15.09
C GLY A 159 -15.99 14.50 -16.14
N CYS A 160 -15.51 15.74 -16.23
CA CYS A 160 -15.95 16.69 -17.25
C CYS A 160 -15.53 16.27 -18.67
N ALA A 161 -14.33 15.70 -18.84
CA ALA A 161 -13.81 15.27 -20.13
C ALA A 161 -14.50 13.98 -20.62
N LEU A 162 -14.58 12.96 -19.75
CA LEU A 162 -15.18 11.66 -20.07
C LEU A 162 -16.71 11.70 -20.14
N ARG A 163 -17.35 12.59 -19.38
CA ARG A 163 -18.81 12.66 -19.17
C ARG A 163 -19.41 11.28 -18.86
N PRO A 164 -18.98 10.62 -17.75
CA PRO A 164 -19.56 9.36 -17.35
C PRO A 164 -21.06 9.53 -17.00
N ASP A 165 -21.77 8.41 -16.92
CA ASP A 165 -23.17 8.38 -16.50
C ASP A 165 -23.36 8.90 -15.07
N PHE A 166 -22.36 8.71 -14.21
CA PHE A 166 -22.30 9.27 -12.86
C PHE A 166 -20.89 9.16 -12.26
N VAL A 167 -20.68 9.89 -11.17
CA VAL A 167 -19.51 9.77 -10.27
C VAL A 167 -19.98 9.26 -8.91
N LEU A 168 -19.28 8.29 -8.35
CA LEU A 168 -19.47 7.77 -7.00
C LEU A 168 -18.33 8.26 -6.10
N LEU A 169 -18.70 8.87 -4.96
CA LEU A 169 -17.78 9.24 -3.89
C LEU A 169 -18.10 8.41 -2.64
N ALA A 170 -17.32 7.36 -2.37
CA ALA A 170 -17.59 6.34 -1.36
C ALA A 170 -16.97 6.64 0.02
N GLY A 171 -17.20 7.85 0.53
CA GLY A 171 -16.87 8.25 1.90
C GLY A 171 -15.58 9.02 2.05
N ASP A 172 -15.41 9.57 3.26
CA ASP A 172 -14.28 10.37 3.71
C ASP A 172 -13.88 11.49 2.73
N ILE A 173 -14.87 12.30 2.35
CA ILE A 173 -14.72 13.43 1.44
C ILE A 173 -13.88 14.55 2.09
N HIS A 174 -14.05 14.75 3.39
CA HIS A 174 -13.35 15.73 4.20
C HIS A 174 -13.12 15.20 5.62
N ASN A 175 -12.24 15.86 6.37
CA ASN A 175 -12.04 15.58 7.78
C ASN A 175 -12.83 16.58 8.64
N PHE A 176 -13.87 16.11 9.34
CA PHE A 176 -14.70 16.97 10.18
C PHE A 176 -13.89 17.67 11.29
N GLU A 177 -12.85 17.00 11.82
CA GLU A 177 -11.99 17.53 12.88
C GLU A 177 -11.25 18.80 12.45
N GLU A 178 -10.95 18.93 11.17
CA GLU A 178 -10.23 20.07 10.59
C GLU A 178 -11.18 21.25 10.30
N GLY A 179 -12.49 21.00 10.21
CA GLY A 179 -13.51 22.05 10.06
C GLY A 179 -13.36 22.91 8.79
N SER A 180 -12.66 22.40 7.76
CA SER A 180 -12.25 23.21 6.61
C SER A 180 -13.43 23.75 5.81
N LEU A 181 -13.57 25.08 5.78
CA LEU A 181 -14.48 25.76 4.87
C LEU A 181 -14.01 25.62 3.42
N LYS A 182 -12.69 25.64 3.19
CA LYS A 182 -12.08 25.53 1.87
C LYS A 182 -12.41 24.18 1.23
N ALA A 183 -12.30 23.08 1.97
CA ALA A 183 -12.69 21.73 1.52
C ALA A 183 -14.13 21.68 1.03
N ARG A 184 -15.08 22.18 1.84
CA ARG A 184 -16.51 22.14 1.50
C ARG A 184 -16.86 23.03 0.31
N LEU A 185 -16.22 24.20 0.18
CA LEU A 185 -16.39 25.06 -1.00
C LEU A 185 -15.81 24.43 -2.26
N ALA A 186 -14.63 23.80 -2.16
CA ALA A 186 -14.01 23.08 -3.26
C ALA A 186 -14.92 21.94 -3.75
N LEU A 187 -15.48 21.13 -2.83
CA LEU A 187 -16.45 20.08 -3.17
C LEU A 187 -17.66 20.65 -3.93
N ARG A 188 -18.29 21.70 -3.40
CA ARG A 188 -19.43 22.37 -4.05
C ARG A 188 -19.07 22.82 -5.47
N ASP A 189 -17.92 23.49 -5.62
CA ASP A 189 -17.50 24.07 -6.91
C ASP A 189 -17.14 22.97 -7.91
N GLY A 190 -16.45 21.92 -7.47
CA GLY A 190 -16.18 20.72 -8.28
C GLY A 190 -17.46 20.04 -8.76
N CYS A 191 -18.42 19.83 -7.86
CA CYS A 191 -19.72 19.27 -8.23
C CYS A 191 -20.52 20.18 -9.17
N ALA A 192 -20.41 21.51 -9.04
CA ALA A 192 -21.05 22.45 -9.96
C ALA A 192 -20.45 22.41 -11.38
N ARG A 193 -19.14 22.15 -11.49
CA ARG A 193 -18.48 21.89 -12.78
C ARG A 193 -19.01 20.59 -13.40
N LEU A 194 -19.11 19.51 -12.62
CA LEU A 194 -19.73 18.26 -13.08
C LEU A 194 -21.21 18.45 -13.47
N ALA A 195 -21.96 19.28 -12.75
CA ALA A 195 -23.34 19.64 -13.08
C ALA A 195 -23.43 20.31 -14.46
N THR A 196 -22.51 21.24 -14.74
CA THR A 196 -22.41 21.91 -16.05
C THR A 196 -22.11 20.92 -17.18
N ALA A 197 -21.34 19.86 -16.88
CA ALA A 197 -21.08 18.76 -17.82
C ALA A 197 -22.23 17.74 -17.91
N GLY A 198 -23.30 17.88 -17.12
CA GLY A 198 -24.44 16.97 -17.07
C GLY A 198 -24.17 15.67 -16.31
N VAL A 199 -23.15 15.64 -15.44
CA VAL A 199 -22.72 14.44 -14.72
C VAL A 199 -23.29 14.44 -13.29
N PRO A 200 -24.17 13.49 -12.93
CA PRO A 200 -24.66 13.34 -11.57
C PRO A 200 -23.60 12.73 -10.65
N VAL A 201 -23.68 13.06 -9.36
CA VAL A 201 -22.72 12.65 -8.33
C VAL A 201 -23.47 12.01 -7.16
N PHE A 202 -23.03 10.84 -6.72
CA PHE A 202 -23.58 10.15 -5.55
C PHE A 202 -22.53 10.08 -4.45
N ILE A 203 -22.92 10.47 -3.23
CA ILE A 203 -22.01 10.53 -2.08
C ILE A 203 -22.58 9.68 -0.94
N ALA A 204 -21.79 8.70 -0.50
CA ALA A 204 -21.95 8.07 0.81
C ALA A 204 -20.89 8.66 1.73
N HIS A 205 -21.24 9.10 2.93
CA HIS A 205 -20.27 9.62 3.90
C HIS A 205 -19.64 8.53 4.77
N GLY A 206 -18.39 8.72 5.16
CA GLY A 206 -17.59 7.80 5.96
C GLY A 206 -17.43 8.25 7.42
N ASN A 207 -16.42 7.71 8.10
CA ASN A 207 -16.16 8.01 9.51
C ASN A 207 -15.55 9.40 9.74
N HIS A 208 -14.86 9.98 8.75
CA HIS A 208 -14.27 11.32 8.84
C HIS A 208 -15.24 12.44 8.46
N ASP A 209 -16.41 12.14 7.89
CA ASP A 209 -17.43 13.12 7.54
C ASP A 209 -18.89 12.66 7.77
N PRO A 210 -19.19 12.04 8.93
CA PRO A 210 -20.47 11.42 9.18
C PRO A 210 -21.61 12.44 9.19
N LEU A 211 -22.81 12.01 8.79
CA LEU A 211 -23.96 12.91 8.63
C LEU A 211 -24.35 13.67 9.92
N SER A 212 -24.12 13.10 11.10
CA SER A 212 -24.38 13.78 12.39
C SER A 212 -23.50 15.02 12.64
N ARG A 213 -22.40 15.18 11.90
CA ARG A 213 -21.44 16.28 12.04
C ARG A 213 -21.53 17.31 10.93
N GLN A 214 -22.39 17.10 9.93
CA GLN A 214 -22.47 18.01 8.80
C GLN A 214 -23.19 19.33 9.15
N SER A 215 -22.62 20.43 8.65
CA SER A 215 -23.23 21.75 8.74
C SER A 215 -24.11 22.01 7.52
N ALA A 216 -25.39 22.33 7.74
CA ALA A 216 -26.35 22.70 6.69
C ALA A 216 -26.06 24.05 5.99
N SER A 217 -24.90 24.67 6.22
CA SER A 217 -24.57 26.02 5.73
C SER A 217 -24.18 26.06 4.25
N ILE A 218 -23.64 24.97 3.70
CA ILE A 218 -23.24 24.89 2.29
C ILE A 218 -24.23 23.99 1.55
N ARG A 219 -24.91 24.57 0.56
CA ARG A 219 -25.78 23.82 -0.35
C ARG A 219 -24.96 23.26 -1.50
N LEU A 220 -25.04 21.95 -1.69
CA LEU A 220 -24.51 21.28 -2.88
C LEU A 220 -25.45 21.52 -4.08
N PRO A 221 -24.95 21.45 -5.31
CA PRO A 221 -25.79 21.60 -6.50
C PRO A 221 -26.75 20.41 -6.69
N ASP A 222 -27.82 20.60 -7.47
CA ASP A 222 -28.92 19.63 -7.62
C ASP A 222 -28.51 18.30 -8.28
N ASN A 223 -27.34 18.24 -8.93
CA ASN A 223 -26.80 16.99 -9.48
C ASN A 223 -26.18 16.08 -8.42
N VAL A 224 -26.07 16.54 -7.17
CA VAL A 224 -25.47 15.77 -6.08
C VAL A 224 -26.55 15.11 -5.24
N THR A 225 -26.47 13.80 -5.11
CA THR A 225 -27.29 13.00 -4.19
C THR A 225 -26.43 12.50 -3.05
N VAL A 226 -26.80 12.85 -1.81
CA VAL A 226 -26.14 12.36 -0.60
C VAL A 226 -27.03 11.29 0.03
N PHE A 227 -26.52 10.08 0.19
CA PHE A 227 -27.26 8.96 0.78
C PHE A 227 -27.52 9.18 2.27
N ARG A 228 -28.68 8.72 2.77
CA ARG A 228 -29.02 8.74 4.20
C ARG A 228 -28.23 7.70 5.02
N ALA A 229 -28.35 7.77 6.35
CA ALA A 229 -27.60 6.92 7.30
C ALA A 229 -28.41 5.81 8.01
N ASP A 230 -29.70 5.69 7.71
CA ASP A 230 -30.63 4.76 8.37
C ASP A 230 -30.71 3.42 7.61
N THR A 231 -31.10 3.50 6.34
CA THR A 231 -31.29 2.36 5.44
C THR A 231 -30.75 2.71 4.06
N PRO A 232 -30.20 1.73 3.31
CA PRO A 232 -29.77 1.96 1.94
C PRO A 232 -30.91 2.53 1.10
N GLU A 233 -30.66 3.65 0.45
CA GLU A 233 -31.53 4.21 -0.58
C GLU A 233 -30.99 3.83 -1.94
N PHE A 234 -31.83 3.87 -2.96
CA PHE A 234 -31.40 3.62 -4.33
C PHE A 234 -31.98 4.60 -5.33
N PHE A 235 -31.21 4.87 -6.39
CA PHE A 235 -31.57 5.77 -7.46
C PHE A 235 -31.29 5.11 -8.82
N ALA A 236 -32.28 5.18 -9.71
CA ALA A 236 -32.21 4.62 -11.06
C ALA A 236 -31.55 5.62 -12.02
N ILE A 237 -30.62 5.15 -12.87
CA ILE A 237 -29.85 5.93 -13.84
C ILE A 237 -30.34 5.62 -15.26
N SER A 238 -30.52 6.66 -16.09
CA SER A 238 -31.27 6.61 -17.36
C SER A 238 -32.80 6.48 -17.11
N PRO A 239 -33.70 6.54 -18.12
CA PRO A 239 -35.11 6.84 -17.84
C PRO A 239 -35.70 5.81 -16.86
N PRO A 240 -36.50 6.25 -15.87
CA PRO A 240 -36.95 5.40 -14.75
C PRO A 240 -37.61 4.08 -15.15
N ASP A 241 -38.23 4.04 -16.33
CA ASP A 241 -38.96 2.88 -16.84
C ASP A 241 -38.04 1.79 -17.43
N ALA A 242 -36.78 2.13 -17.74
CA ALA A 242 -35.76 1.21 -18.25
C ALA A 242 -34.35 1.71 -17.88
N PRO A 243 -33.97 1.63 -16.61
CA PRO A 243 -32.68 2.14 -16.15
C PRO A 243 -31.52 1.29 -16.66
N ALA A 244 -30.41 1.94 -16.97
CA ALA A 244 -29.15 1.26 -17.29
C ALA A 244 -28.44 0.79 -16.01
N ALA A 245 -28.61 1.53 -14.92
CA ALA A 245 -28.04 1.19 -13.63
C ALA A 245 -28.96 1.57 -12.47
N VAL A 246 -28.77 0.94 -11.31
CA VAL A 246 -29.34 1.36 -10.03
C VAL A 246 -28.22 1.51 -9.02
N VAL A 247 -28.07 2.70 -8.46
CA VAL A 247 -27.05 3.00 -7.44
C VAL A 247 -27.71 2.99 -6.07
N HIS A 248 -27.31 2.03 -5.24
CA HIS A 248 -27.67 1.90 -3.84
C HIS A 248 -26.59 2.52 -2.97
N GLY A 249 -26.95 3.15 -1.86
CA GLY A 249 -25.94 3.66 -0.94
C GLY A 249 -26.47 4.00 0.44
N VAL A 250 -25.55 4.04 1.39
CA VAL A 250 -25.81 4.42 2.78
C VAL A 250 -24.58 5.13 3.35
N SER A 251 -24.81 6.23 4.05
CA SER A 251 -23.80 7.01 4.74
C SER A 251 -23.63 6.57 6.19
N HIS A 252 -22.49 6.88 6.79
CA HIS A 252 -22.31 6.80 8.24
C HIS A 252 -23.14 7.86 8.97
N TRP A 253 -23.80 7.46 10.05
CA TRP A 253 -24.46 8.42 10.95
C TRP A 253 -23.44 9.07 11.90
N THR A 254 -22.52 8.27 12.45
CA THR A 254 -21.48 8.69 13.41
C THR A 254 -20.09 8.33 12.91
N ASP A 255 -19.08 8.98 13.47
CA ASP A 255 -17.66 8.68 13.26
C ASP A 255 -17.33 7.22 13.62
N LYS A 256 -18.01 6.62 14.61
CA LYS A 256 -17.83 5.21 15.00
C LYS A 256 -19.02 4.34 14.62
N GLU A 257 -19.30 4.24 13.32
CA GLU A 257 -20.33 3.33 12.83
C GLU A 257 -19.91 1.88 13.03
N ARG A 258 -20.66 1.12 13.84
CA ARG A 258 -20.34 -0.29 14.18
C ARG A 258 -21.37 -1.28 13.64
N ARG A 259 -22.46 -0.79 13.06
CA ARG A 259 -23.49 -1.64 12.46
C ARG A 259 -22.94 -2.20 11.15
N SER A 260 -23.19 -3.48 10.86
CA SER A 260 -23.01 -4.00 9.50
C SER A 260 -24.11 -3.43 8.61
N LEU A 261 -23.81 -2.32 7.95
CA LEU A 261 -24.73 -1.66 7.02
C LEU A 261 -24.92 -2.49 5.74
N ALA A 262 -23.89 -3.24 5.33
CA ALA A 262 -23.92 -4.17 4.19
C ALA A 262 -25.12 -5.12 4.22
N ARG A 263 -25.48 -5.66 5.40
CA ARG A 263 -26.64 -6.57 5.58
C ARG A 263 -27.99 -5.97 5.20
N LYS A 264 -28.09 -4.64 5.11
CA LYS A 264 -29.33 -3.95 4.78
C LYS A 264 -29.51 -3.74 3.28
N PHE A 265 -28.48 -4.00 2.48
CA PHE A 265 -28.58 -3.90 1.02
C PHE A 265 -29.32 -5.11 0.46
N SER A 266 -30.12 -4.86 -0.56
CA SER A 266 -30.80 -5.92 -1.32
C SER A 266 -31.00 -5.47 -2.75
N ARG A 267 -30.87 -6.40 -3.69
CA ARG A 267 -31.13 -6.15 -5.10
C ARG A 267 -32.57 -5.67 -5.30
N SER A 268 -32.73 -4.54 -6.00
CA SER A 268 -34.03 -4.05 -6.41
C SER A 268 -34.61 -4.88 -7.56
N LEU A 269 -35.90 -4.74 -7.85
CA LEU A 269 -36.55 -5.45 -8.96
C LEU A 269 -36.21 -4.90 -10.35
N HIS A 270 -35.39 -3.86 -10.44
CA HIS A 270 -34.97 -3.30 -11.73
C HIS A 270 -34.03 -4.26 -12.47
N ASP A 271 -34.36 -4.51 -13.73
CA ASP A 271 -33.51 -5.26 -14.67
C ASP A 271 -32.41 -4.35 -15.21
N ALA A 272 -31.44 -4.06 -14.35
CA ALA A 272 -30.33 -3.13 -14.59
C ALA A 272 -29.09 -3.56 -13.81
N PHE A 273 -27.93 -3.02 -14.16
CA PHE A 273 -26.70 -3.22 -13.40
C PHE A 273 -26.81 -2.51 -12.03
N GLN A 274 -26.65 -3.22 -10.93
CA GLN A 274 -26.90 -2.67 -9.59
C GLN A 274 -25.61 -2.53 -8.78
N ILE A 275 -25.40 -1.34 -8.24
CA ILE A 275 -24.16 -0.91 -7.60
C ILE A 275 -24.45 -0.58 -6.14
N GLY A 276 -23.69 -1.10 -5.19
CA GLY A 276 -23.71 -0.70 -3.79
C GLY A 276 -22.56 0.23 -3.44
N VAL A 277 -22.86 1.38 -2.82
CA VAL A 277 -21.86 2.35 -2.34
C VAL A 277 -21.80 2.30 -0.82
N LEU A 278 -20.64 1.94 -0.27
CA LEU A 278 -20.46 1.74 1.16
C LEU A 278 -19.04 2.07 1.61
N HIS A 279 -18.90 2.88 2.64
CA HIS A 279 -17.61 3.11 3.29
C HIS A 279 -17.45 2.10 4.43
N CYS A 280 -16.51 1.15 4.35
CA CYS A 280 -16.42 0.08 5.36
C CYS A 280 -15.08 -0.65 5.43
N THR A 281 -14.84 -1.29 6.57
CA THR A 281 -13.84 -2.35 6.74
C THR A 281 -14.44 -3.71 6.34
N LEU A 282 -13.87 -4.37 5.32
CA LEU A 282 -14.30 -5.69 4.84
C LEU A 282 -13.48 -6.82 5.47
N ASP A 283 -14.16 -7.90 5.88
CA ASP A 283 -13.55 -9.11 6.47
C ASP A 283 -12.49 -8.80 7.55
N ALA A 284 -12.83 -7.82 8.39
CA ALA A 284 -11.99 -7.29 9.43
C ALA A 284 -11.48 -8.36 10.42
N VAL A 285 -10.17 -8.35 10.70
CA VAL A 285 -9.55 -9.19 11.73
C VAL A 285 -9.75 -8.52 13.10
N ALA A 286 -9.72 -9.30 14.20
CA ALA A 286 -10.01 -8.81 15.55
C ALA A 286 -9.19 -7.59 16.03
N THR A 287 -8.10 -7.25 15.34
CA THR A 287 -7.18 -6.13 15.65
C THR A 287 -7.42 -4.87 14.83
N SER A 288 -8.30 -4.85 13.83
CA SER A 288 -8.54 -3.67 12.99
C SER A 288 -9.58 -2.73 13.60
N ASP A 289 -9.45 -1.43 13.33
CA ASP A 289 -10.51 -0.46 13.62
C ASP A 289 -11.74 -0.78 12.78
N LEU A 290 -12.86 -1.09 13.45
CA LEU A 290 -14.09 -1.56 12.79
C LEU A 290 -15.01 -0.38 12.47
N TYR A 291 -15.02 0.02 11.19
CA TYR A 291 -15.95 1.02 10.66
C TYR A 291 -16.91 0.35 9.68
N ALA A 292 -18.22 0.40 10.00
CA ALA A 292 -19.30 -0.30 9.32
C ALA A 292 -18.92 -1.72 8.85
N PRO A 293 -18.49 -2.60 9.76
CA PRO A 293 -17.87 -3.87 9.39
C PRO A 293 -18.78 -4.69 8.45
N ALA A 294 -18.21 -5.15 7.35
CA ALA A 294 -18.89 -5.94 6.33
C ALA A 294 -18.16 -7.26 6.10
N THR A 295 -18.88 -8.26 5.60
CA THR A 295 -18.26 -9.52 5.16
C THR A 295 -18.50 -9.80 3.69
N MET A 296 -17.58 -10.51 3.03
CA MET A 296 -17.75 -10.92 1.64
C MET A 296 -19.04 -11.72 1.41
N ARG A 297 -19.49 -12.48 2.42
CA ARG A 297 -20.76 -13.21 2.38
C ARG A 297 -21.95 -12.26 2.28
N GLU A 298 -21.99 -11.21 3.11
CA GLU A 298 -23.07 -10.22 3.10
C GLU A 298 -23.13 -9.47 1.76
N LEU A 299 -21.98 -9.11 1.21
CA LEU A 299 -21.91 -8.44 -0.10
C LEU A 299 -22.47 -9.34 -1.22
N ARG A 300 -22.15 -10.64 -1.21
CA ARG A 300 -22.68 -11.64 -2.16
C ARG A 300 -24.18 -11.87 -2.00
N GLU A 301 -24.65 -12.02 -0.75
CA GLU A 301 -26.06 -12.29 -0.44
C GLU A 301 -26.97 -11.12 -0.84
N SER A 302 -26.44 -9.90 -0.95
CA SER A 302 -27.20 -8.73 -1.43
C SER A 302 -27.70 -8.87 -2.89
N GLY A 303 -27.01 -9.66 -3.71
CA GLY A 303 -27.29 -9.80 -5.15
C GLY A 303 -26.94 -8.58 -6.01
N LEU A 304 -26.15 -7.63 -5.49
CA LEU A 304 -25.63 -6.50 -6.28
C LEU A 304 -24.44 -6.93 -7.15
N ASP A 305 -24.24 -6.26 -8.28
CA ASP A 305 -23.26 -6.62 -9.31
C ASP A 305 -21.88 -6.01 -9.03
N TYR A 306 -21.85 -4.83 -8.41
CA TYR A 306 -20.64 -4.08 -8.08
C TYR A 306 -20.75 -3.40 -6.71
N TRP A 307 -19.68 -3.46 -5.93
CA TRP A 307 -19.53 -2.76 -4.65
C TRP A 307 -18.43 -1.71 -4.75
N ALA A 308 -18.85 -0.45 -4.72
CA ALA A 308 -18.03 0.74 -4.63
C ALA A 308 -17.70 1.02 -3.15
N LEU A 309 -16.56 0.50 -2.68
CA LEU A 309 -16.13 0.63 -1.30
C LEU A 309 -15.16 1.80 -1.11
N GLY A 310 -15.20 2.43 0.07
CA GLY A 310 -14.14 3.33 0.57
C GLY A 310 -13.72 2.94 1.99
N HIS A 311 -12.72 3.64 2.55
CA HIS A 311 -12.05 3.46 3.86
C HIS A 311 -10.60 2.98 3.74
N ILE A 312 -10.30 2.18 2.71
CA ILE A 312 -8.95 1.66 2.47
C ILE A 312 -8.26 2.54 1.44
N HIS A 313 -7.16 3.18 1.83
CA HIS A 313 -6.41 4.14 1.00
C HIS A 313 -5.60 3.48 -0.12
N GLU A 314 -5.37 2.18 -0.03
CA GLU A 314 -4.70 1.39 -1.06
C GLU A 314 -5.71 0.85 -2.08
N PRO A 315 -5.54 1.13 -3.38
CA PRO A 315 -6.46 0.65 -4.41
C PRO A 315 -6.35 -0.87 -4.59
N GLN A 316 -7.49 -1.55 -4.68
CA GLN A 316 -7.55 -3.01 -4.82
C GLN A 316 -8.90 -3.51 -5.38
N VAL A 317 -8.83 -4.60 -6.16
CA VAL A 317 -10.01 -5.39 -6.57
C VAL A 317 -10.09 -6.67 -5.73
N VAL A 318 -10.92 -6.65 -4.70
CA VAL A 318 -11.11 -7.75 -3.74
C VAL A 318 -11.79 -8.95 -4.41
N SER A 319 -12.78 -8.69 -5.27
CA SER A 319 -13.56 -9.72 -5.96
C SER A 319 -14.02 -9.22 -7.34
N ARG A 320 -14.25 -10.15 -8.28
CA ARG A 320 -14.85 -9.90 -9.61
C ARG A 320 -16.25 -10.50 -9.78
N SER A 321 -16.74 -11.28 -8.80
CA SER A 321 -18.10 -11.83 -8.81
C SER A 321 -18.67 -11.93 -7.38
N PRO A 322 -19.43 -10.92 -6.92
CA PRO A 322 -19.62 -9.61 -7.56
C PRO A 322 -18.30 -8.82 -7.57
N TYR A 323 -18.25 -7.74 -8.36
CA TYR A 323 -17.12 -6.83 -8.27
C TYR A 323 -17.13 -6.16 -6.90
N VAL A 324 -15.98 -6.17 -6.20
CA VAL A 324 -15.80 -5.51 -4.91
C VAL A 324 -14.48 -4.76 -4.97
N VAL A 325 -14.56 -3.44 -4.91
CA VAL A 325 -13.43 -2.57 -5.28
C VAL A 325 -13.26 -1.48 -4.23
N TYR A 326 -12.03 -1.29 -3.77
CA TYR A 326 -11.58 -0.07 -3.11
C TYR A 326 -10.76 0.73 -4.11
N PRO A 327 -11.09 2.02 -4.39
CA PRO A 327 -10.37 2.82 -5.36
C PRO A 327 -9.12 3.46 -4.75
N GLY A 328 -8.89 3.29 -3.45
CA GLY A 328 -7.86 4.00 -2.70
C GLY A 328 -8.17 5.49 -2.53
N SER A 329 -7.23 6.20 -1.90
CA SER A 329 -7.27 7.66 -1.82
C SER A 329 -6.68 8.29 -3.10
N PRO A 330 -7.21 9.43 -3.59
CA PRO A 330 -6.64 10.14 -4.75
C PRO A 330 -5.29 10.81 -4.50
N GLN A 331 -4.90 10.95 -3.23
CA GLN A 331 -3.62 11.50 -2.80
C GLN A 331 -3.19 10.80 -1.51
N GLY A 332 -2.04 10.12 -1.55
CA GLY A 332 -1.42 9.57 -0.35
C GLY A 332 -0.94 10.68 0.59
N LEU A 333 -1.21 10.56 1.89
CA LEU A 333 -0.90 11.57 2.91
C LEU A 333 0.22 11.14 3.88
N HIS A 334 0.73 9.93 3.72
CA HIS A 334 1.73 9.35 4.61
C HIS A 334 2.73 8.47 3.83
N ILE A 335 3.93 8.27 4.38
CA ILE A 335 4.99 7.46 3.73
C ILE A 335 4.60 5.99 3.51
N ASN A 336 3.64 5.48 4.28
CA ASN A 336 3.08 4.14 4.11
C ASN A 336 1.95 4.08 3.06
N GLU A 337 1.60 5.23 2.47
CA GLU A 337 0.66 5.36 1.35
C GLU A 337 1.50 5.63 0.10
N GLY A 338 2.33 4.64 -0.23
CA GLY A 338 3.20 4.64 -1.40
C GLY A 338 2.45 4.28 -2.67
N GLY A 339 3.07 4.59 -3.81
CA GLY A 339 2.57 4.17 -5.11
C GLY A 339 1.49 5.06 -5.72
N ALA A 340 0.69 4.49 -6.63
CA ALA A 340 -0.25 5.24 -7.45
C ALA A 340 -1.57 5.52 -6.71
N HIS A 341 -1.91 6.80 -6.61
CA HIS A 341 -3.13 7.29 -5.95
C HIS A 341 -4.05 7.99 -6.95
N GLY A 342 -5.34 7.66 -6.94
CA GLY A 342 -6.23 7.99 -8.05
C GLY A 342 -7.70 7.62 -7.87
N CYS A 343 -8.31 7.17 -8.95
CA CYS A 343 -9.69 6.69 -8.98
C CYS A 343 -9.85 5.53 -9.96
N VAL A 344 -10.96 4.80 -9.84
CA VAL A 344 -11.33 3.74 -10.78
C VAL A 344 -12.36 4.27 -11.77
N VAL A 345 -12.11 4.10 -13.07
CA VAL A 345 -13.11 4.28 -14.11
C VAL A 345 -13.62 2.91 -14.52
N ALA A 346 -14.92 2.70 -14.40
CA ALA A 346 -15.56 1.45 -14.77
C ALA A 346 -16.40 1.63 -16.04
N GLU A 347 -16.28 0.69 -16.95
CA GLU A 347 -17.18 0.53 -18.09
C GLU A 347 -17.88 -0.82 -17.99
N VAL A 348 -19.21 -0.81 -18.14
CA VAL A 348 -20.04 -2.01 -18.18
C VAL A 348 -20.64 -2.11 -19.58
N SER A 349 -20.27 -3.17 -20.29
CA SER A 349 -20.78 -3.49 -21.61
C SER A 349 -22.25 -3.91 -21.55
N ARG A 350 -22.87 -4.04 -22.72
CA ARG A 350 -24.29 -4.45 -22.83
C ARG A 350 -24.57 -5.85 -22.30
N ASP A 351 -23.61 -6.75 -22.41
CA ASP A 351 -23.67 -8.12 -21.92
C ASP A 351 -23.27 -8.23 -20.42
N GLY A 352 -23.01 -7.09 -19.77
CA GLY A 352 -22.68 -7.02 -18.34
C GLY A 352 -21.21 -7.27 -18.02
N ALA A 353 -20.33 -7.37 -19.03
CA ALA A 353 -18.90 -7.46 -18.79
C ALA A 353 -18.38 -6.13 -18.26
N VAL A 354 -17.54 -6.20 -17.22
CA VAL A 354 -17.00 -5.02 -16.53
C VAL A 354 -15.51 -4.90 -16.81
N SER A 355 -15.12 -3.76 -17.38
CA SER A 355 -13.72 -3.34 -17.52
C SER A 355 -13.43 -2.21 -16.53
N LEU A 356 -12.30 -2.32 -15.83
CA LEU A 356 -11.87 -1.35 -14.81
C LEU A 356 -10.53 -0.76 -15.21
N ALA A 357 -10.45 0.57 -15.25
CA ALA A 357 -9.22 1.31 -15.50
C ALA A 357 -8.86 2.13 -14.26
N TYR A 358 -7.61 2.06 -13.83
CA TYR A 358 -7.12 2.91 -12.73
C TYR A 358 -6.53 4.20 -13.29
N GLN A 359 -7.08 5.35 -12.90
CA GLN A 359 -6.59 6.65 -13.32
C GLN A 359 -5.87 7.33 -12.16
N GLN A 360 -4.55 7.48 -12.27
CA GLN A 360 -3.75 8.24 -11.31
C GLN A 360 -4.16 9.72 -11.32
N LEU A 361 -4.23 10.32 -10.14
CA LEU A 361 -4.62 11.72 -9.93
C LEU A 361 -3.62 12.48 -9.05
N ALA A 362 -2.87 11.80 -8.18
CA ALA A 362 -2.00 12.43 -7.20
C ALA A 362 -0.93 13.33 -7.83
N PRO A 363 -0.85 14.63 -7.46
CA PRO A 363 0.28 15.48 -7.81
C PRO A 363 1.55 15.15 -7.03
N VAL A 364 1.44 14.48 -5.87
CA VAL A 364 2.61 14.13 -5.04
C VAL A 364 2.63 12.63 -4.78
N VAL A 365 3.78 11.99 -5.00
CA VAL A 365 3.95 10.54 -4.83
C VAL A 365 4.92 10.26 -3.68
N TRP A 366 4.59 9.26 -2.85
CA TRP A 366 5.46 8.75 -1.80
C TRP A 366 6.29 7.58 -2.31
N VAL A 367 7.59 7.60 -2.03
CA VAL A 367 8.55 6.59 -2.48
C VAL A 367 9.47 6.21 -1.33
N THR A 368 9.75 4.91 -1.19
CA THR A 368 10.82 4.42 -0.33
C THR A 368 11.84 3.69 -1.19
N GLU A 369 13.07 4.17 -1.22
CA GLU A 369 14.17 3.51 -1.91
C GLU A 369 15.05 2.78 -0.90
N VAL A 370 15.28 1.49 -1.14
CA VAL A 370 16.22 0.68 -0.37
C VAL A 370 17.56 0.72 -1.07
N VAL A 371 18.59 1.16 -0.35
CA VAL A 371 19.95 1.29 -0.87
C VAL A 371 20.86 0.34 -0.10
N ASP A 372 21.41 -0.66 -0.77
CA ASP A 372 22.45 -1.49 -0.19
C ASP A 372 23.76 -0.70 -0.16
N ILE A 373 24.37 -0.56 1.02
CA ILE A 373 25.64 0.16 1.16
C ILE A 373 26.87 -0.71 0.83
N ALA A 374 26.67 -2.01 0.57
CA ALA A 374 27.74 -2.91 0.18
C ALA A 374 28.41 -2.41 -1.12
N GLY A 375 29.74 -2.26 -1.08
CA GLY A 375 30.53 -1.78 -2.21
C GLY A 375 30.82 -0.28 -2.25
N PHE A 376 30.22 0.54 -1.36
CA PHE A 376 30.65 1.92 -1.21
C PHE A 376 31.81 2.02 -0.20
N GLU A 377 33.00 2.34 -0.70
CA GLU A 377 34.20 2.50 0.14
C GLU A 377 34.39 3.93 0.66
N THR A 378 33.75 4.93 0.03
CA THR A 378 33.91 6.35 0.36
C THR A 378 32.57 7.07 0.49
N GLU A 379 32.51 8.10 1.35
CA GLU A 379 31.34 8.97 1.50
C GLU A 379 30.96 9.64 0.17
N ASP A 380 31.94 10.00 -0.66
CA ASP A 380 31.74 10.59 -1.99
C ASP A 380 31.07 9.61 -2.97
N ALA A 381 31.48 8.34 -2.97
CA ALA A 381 30.84 7.33 -3.81
C ALA A 381 29.38 7.10 -3.41
N LEU A 382 29.10 7.07 -2.10
CA LEU A 382 27.73 6.97 -1.60
C LEU A 382 26.90 8.22 -1.94
N ASP A 383 27.41 9.44 -1.72
CA ASP A 383 26.70 10.69 -2.06
C ASP A 383 26.33 10.73 -3.56
N ASN A 384 27.26 10.38 -4.44
CA ASN A 384 27.02 10.31 -5.88
C ASN A 384 25.96 9.26 -6.24
N ALA A 385 26.00 8.08 -5.62
CA ALA A 385 25.01 7.03 -5.84
C ALA A 385 23.61 7.44 -5.35
N LEU A 386 23.51 8.06 -4.17
CA LEU A 386 22.24 8.56 -3.63
C LEU A 386 21.62 9.61 -4.57
N ASN A 387 22.42 10.52 -5.12
CA ASN A 387 21.93 11.47 -6.12
C ASN A 387 21.40 10.77 -7.38
N GLY A 388 22.09 9.74 -7.87
CA GLY A 388 21.62 8.93 -9.00
C GLY A 388 20.31 8.20 -8.71
N ILE A 389 20.14 7.67 -7.50
CA ILE A 389 18.92 6.97 -7.05
C ILE A 389 17.75 7.94 -6.95
N VAL A 390 17.97 9.13 -6.36
CA VAL A 390 16.95 10.18 -6.28
C VAL A 390 16.52 10.64 -7.67
N ALA A 391 17.47 10.82 -8.60
CA ALA A 391 17.17 11.14 -9.99
C ALA A 391 16.29 10.06 -10.65
N ALA A 392 16.69 8.80 -10.52
CA ALA A 392 15.96 7.67 -11.08
C ALA A 392 14.54 7.55 -10.50
N ALA A 393 14.37 7.76 -9.19
CA ALA A 393 13.06 7.77 -8.55
C ALA A 393 12.17 8.91 -9.09
N ALA A 394 12.72 10.11 -9.26
CA ALA A 394 12.00 11.23 -9.86
C ALA A 394 11.52 10.90 -11.28
N ASP A 395 12.39 10.32 -12.11
CA ASP A 395 12.09 9.99 -13.50
C ASP A 395 11.06 8.87 -13.65
N ARG A 396 11.09 7.86 -12.76
CA ARG A 396 10.02 6.85 -12.66
C ARG A 396 8.68 7.50 -12.33
N CYS A 397 8.66 8.43 -11.38
CA CYS A 397 7.42 9.11 -10.97
C CYS A 397 6.88 10.08 -12.03
N ARG A 398 7.73 10.69 -12.87
CA ARG A 398 7.27 11.57 -13.98
C ARG A 398 6.29 10.86 -14.92
N HIS A 399 6.48 9.56 -15.14
CA HIS A 399 5.73 8.75 -16.11
C HIS A 399 4.72 7.79 -15.45
N ALA A 400 4.48 7.96 -14.15
CA ALA A 400 3.71 7.05 -13.31
C ALA A 400 2.29 6.72 -13.82
N GLY A 401 1.67 7.58 -14.65
CA GLY A 401 0.33 7.32 -15.18
C GLY A 401 0.26 6.54 -16.50
N GLU A 402 1.38 6.18 -17.13
CA GLU A 402 1.37 5.46 -18.41
C GLU A 402 1.66 3.96 -18.28
N ASP A 403 2.66 3.59 -17.47
CA ASP A 403 3.16 2.22 -17.33
C ASP A 403 3.51 1.90 -15.86
N TRP A 404 2.59 2.14 -14.91
CA TRP A 404 2.78 1.64 -13.54
C TRP A 404 2.61 0.12 -13.50
N GLU A 405 3.63 -0.60 -13.95
CA GLU A 405 3.87 -1.97 -13.48
C GLU A 405 4.32 -1.83 -12.03
N GLY A 406 3.53 -2.35 -11.08
CA GLY A 406 3.81 -2.26 -9.66
C GLY A 406 5.28 -2.59 -9.38
N ALA A 407 6.04 -1.61 -8.89
CA ALA A 407 7.44 -1.77 -8.59
C ALA A 407 7.62 -2.80 -7.48
N ASP A 408 7.86 -4.06 -7.85
CA ASP A 408 8.21 -5.22 -7.03
C ASP A 408 7.93 -5.12 -5.52
N GLY A 409 6.75 -5.60 -5.11
CA GLY A 409 6.58 -6.50 -3.95
C GLY A 409 6.94 -5.99 -2.55
N GLY A 410 7.00 -4.67 -2.32
CA GLY A 410 7.12 -4.11 -0.98
C GLY A 410 5.78 -4.13 -0.20
N GLU A 411 5.83 -4.29 1.12
CA GLU A 411 4.65 -4.14 2.00
C GLU A 411 4.00 -2.75 1.79
N GLY A 412 2.69 -2.72 1.50
CA GLY A 412 1.91 -1.48 1.29
C GLY A 412 1.80 -0.99 -0.15
N GLN A 413 1.85 -1.88 -1.14
CA GLN A 413 1.75 -1.53 -2.56
C GLN A 413 0.45 -2.01 -3.21
N ALA A 414 -0.30 -1.05 -3.74
CA ALA A 414 -1.50 -1.19 -4.57
C ALA A 414 -1.60 -2.46 -5.43
N ASP A 415 -2.49 -3.41 -5.10
CA ASP A 415 -2.87 -4.52 -6.01
C ASP A 415 -3.85 -4.03 -7.10
N ILE A 416 -3.31 -3.23 -8.02
CA ILE A 416 -3.98 -2.80 -9.26
C ILE A 416 -3.71 -3.73 -10.44
N SER A 417 -3.01 -4.86 -10.22
CA SER A 417 -2.70 -5.86 -11.26
C SER A 417 -3.95 -6.43 -11.95
N ARG A 418 -5.09 -6.33 -11.26
CA ARG A 418 -6.41 -6.77 -11.71
C ARG A 418 -7.20 -5.69 -12.45
N MET A 419 -6.62 -4.50 -12.63
CA MET A 419 -7.19 -3.38 -13.40
C MET A 419 -6.41 -3.22 -14.71
N GLU A 420 -7.06 -2.68 -15.73
CA GLU A 420 -6.49 -2.45 -17.04
C GLU A 420 -5.71 -1.12 -17.06
N ALA A 421 -4.54 -1.11 -17.69
CA ALA A 421 -3.76 0.11 -17.89
C ALA A 421 -4.53 1.09 -18.81
N PRO A 422 -4.71 2.37 -18.42
CA PRO A 422 -5.42 3.38 -19.20
C PRO A 422 -4.97 3.48 -20.67
N ALA A 423 -3.68 3.28 -20.93
CA ALA A 423 -3.06 3.40 -22.24
C ALA A 423 -3.68 2.48 -23.31
N GLY A 424 -4.17 1.31 -22.90
CA GLY A 424 -4.69 0.27 -23.79
C GLY A 424 -6.17 0.38 -24.12
N LEU A 425 -6.90 1.31 -23.49
CA LEU A 425 -8.37 1.29 -23.48
C LEU A 425 -8.96 2.28 -24.48
N PRO A 426 -9.56 1.79 -25.59
CA PRO A 426 -10.10 2.68 -26.62
C PRO A 426 -11.22 3.59 -26.11
N TRP A 427 -11.87 3.18 -25.02
CA TRP A 427 -13.02 3.84 -24.44
C TRP A 427 -12.64 4.96 -23.46
N LEU A 428 -11.39 4.98 -22.96
CA LEU A 428 -10.87 5.98 -22.02
C LEU A 428 -10.16 7.11 -22.78
N ARG A 429 -10.93 7.86 -23.57
CA ARG A 429 -10.46 8.96 -24.42
C ARG A 429 -11.24 10.24 -24.16
N GLY A 430 -10.61 11.37 -24.44
CA GLY A 430 -11.25 12.68 -24.39
C GLY A 430 -12.40 12.79 -25.38
N ALA A 431 -13.20 13.85 -25.26
CA ALA A 431 -14.33 14.12 -26.16
C ALA A 431 -13.91 14.34 -27.63
N ASP A 432 -12.64 14.65 -27.88
CA ASP A 432 -11.98 14.77 -29.17
C ASP A 432 -11.44 13.43 -29.72
N GLY A 433 -11.54 12.34 -28.94
CA GLY A 433 -10.99 11.03 -29.29
C GLY A 433 -9.50 10.88 -29.04
N GLU A 434 -8.84 11.90 -28.49
CA GLU A 434 -7.42 11.82 -28.12
C GLU A 434 -7.26 11.09 -26.78
N ARG A 435 -6.06 10.53 -26.57
CA ARG A 435 -5.70 9.90 -25.30
C ARG A 435 -5.65 11.00 -24.25
N MET A 436 -6.32 10.79 -23.11
CA MET A 436 -6.17 11.72 -22.00
C MET A 436 -4.75 11.57 -21.45
N PRO A 437 -3.95 12.66 -21.38
CA PRO A 437 -2.61 12.58 -20.82
C PRO A 437 -2.72 12.22 -19.34
N ALA A 438 -1.80 11.37 -18.87
CA ALA A 438 -1.63 11.16 -17.44
C ALA A 438 -1.34 12.51 -16.76
N PRO A 439 -1.99 12.82 -15.63
CA PRO A 439 -1.72 14.07 -14.94
C PRO A 439 -0.29 14.07 -14.40
N GLU A 440 0.40 15.19 -14.58
CA GLU A 440 1.81 15.36 -14.21
C GLU A 440 2.02 15.19 -12.69
N VAL A 441 3.08 14.51 -12.29
CA VAL A 441 3.54 14.51 -10.90
C VAL A 441 4.31 15.81 -10.65
N GLU A 442 3.86 16.60 -9.68
CA GLU A 442 4.49 17.88 -9.30
C GLU A 442 5.62 17.70 -8.29
N GLY A 443 5.58 16.60 -7.51
CA GLY A 443 6.55 16.33 -6.48
C GLY A 443 6.64 14.88 -6.05
N VAL A 444 7.79 14.50 -5.52
CA VAL A 444 8.06 13.20 -4.92
C VAL A 444 8.51 13.42 -3.49
N VAL A 445 7.95 12.68 -2.56
CA VAL A 445 8.42 12.63 -1.17
C VAL A 445 9.06 11.28 -0.95
N LEU A 446 10.36 11.29 -0.64
CA LEU A 446 11.19 10.11 -0.70
C LEU A 446 11.80 9.78 0.67
N ARG A 447 11.78 8.50 1.04
CA ARG A 447 12.54 7.93 2.15
C ARG A 447 13.68 7.10 1.59
N LEU A 448 14.88 7.29 2.12
CA LEU A 448 16.04 6.45 1.84
C LEU A 448 16.23 5.44 2.97
N ARG A 449 16.23 4.14 2.69
CA ARG A 449 16.57 3.12 3.68
C ARG A 449 17.92 2.51 3.33
N LEU A 450 18.95 2.87 4.08
CA LEU A 450 20.29 2.33 3.88
C LEU A 450 20.39 0.97 4.57
N THR A 451 20.78 -0.07 3.82
CA THR A 451 20.79 -1.48 4.23
C THR A 451 22.13 -2.13 3.89
N GLY A 452 22.29 -3.41 4.20
CA GLY A 452 23.50 -4.18 3.89
C GLY A 452 24.68 -3.90 4.82
N ARG A 453 25.83 -4.49 4.51
CA ARG A 453 27.06 -4.38 5.30
C ARG A 453 28.09 -3.56 4.54
N GLY A 454 28.67 -2.55 5.20
CA GLY A 454 29.63 -1.66 4.54
C GLY A 454 30.59 -0.96 5.49
N VAL A 455 31.74 -0.55 4.97
CA VAL A 455 32.77 0.18 5.72
C VAL A 455 32.28 1.56 6.19
N LEU A 456 31.23 2.08 5.55
CA LEU A 456 30.63 3.37 5.87
C LEU A 456 29.65 3.34 7.05
N ASP A 457 29.22 2.17 7.56
CA ASP A 457 28.26 2.11 8.69
C ASP A 457 28.73 2.92 9.90
N GLY A 458 30.00 2.75 10.30
CA GLY A 458 30.57 3.48 11.42
C GLY A 458 30.68 4.99 11.19
N ILE A 459 30.77 5.42 9.92
CA ILE A 459 30.78 6.85 9.56
C ILE A 459 29.35 7.41 9.58
N LEU A 460 28.40 6.71 8.97
CA LEU A 460 26.98 7.10 8.91
C LEU A 460 26.34 7.21 10.30
N ARG A 461 26.80 6.41 11.27
CA ARG A 461 26.33 6.47 12.66
C ARG A 461 26.90 7.62 13.48
N LYS A 462 27.89 8.36 12.97
CA LYS A 462 28.41 9.54 13.67
C LYS A 462 27.31 10.61 13.79
N PRO A 463 27.20 11.32 14.92
CA PRO A 463 26.23 12.40 15.06
C PRO A 463 26.34 13.42 13.92
N GLY A 464 25.21 13.74 13.27
CA GLY A 464 25.12 14.71 12.19
C GLY A 464 25.53 14.22 10.79
N ALA A 465 26.05 13.00 10.64
CA ALA A 465 26.45 12.48 9.32
C ALA A 465 25.24 12.32 8.38
N VAL A 466 24.19 11.64 8.86
CA VAL A 466 22.93 11.48 8.10
C VAL A 466 22.26 12.83 7.85
N ASP A 467 22.25 13.72 8.84
CA ASP A 467 21.64 15.05 8.70
C ASP A 467 22.35 15.86 7.59
N THR A 468 23.68 15.80 7.53
CA THR A 468 24.46 16.46 6.48
C THR A 468 24.13 15.92 5.09
N LEU A 469 24.00 14.59 4.94
CA LEU A 469 23.60 13.98 3.67
C LEU A 469 22.17 14.38 3.28
N LEU A 470 21.24 14.36 4.24
CA LEU A 470 19.85 14.78 4.03
C LEU A 470 19.76 16.25 3.60
N GLU A 471 20.48 17.15 4.26
CA GLU A 471 20.53 18.57 3.92
C GLU A 471 21.02 18.77 2.48
N ARG A 472 22.13 18.14 2.10
CA ARG A 472 22.68 18.20 0.73
C ARG A 472 21.69 17.72 -0.33
N LEU A 473 21.05 16.57 -0.10
CA LEU A 473 20.05 16.04 -1.03
C LEU A 473 18.82 16.95 -1.11
N ARG A 474 18.34 17.49 0.01
CA ARG A 474 17.21 18.43 0.03
C ARG A 474 17.54 19.73 -0.70
N GLU A 475 18.72 20.30 -0.50
CA GLU A 475 19.16 21.52 -1.19
C GLU A 475 19.21 21.33 -2.71
N THR A 476 19.68 20.16 -3.14
CA THR A 476 19.82 19.80 -4.56
C THR A 476 18.45 19.57 -5.20
N TRP A 477 17.59 18.77 -4.57
CA TRP A 477 16.41 18.20 -5.22
C TRP A 477 15.09 18.92 -4.93
N ALA A 478 15.00 19.76 -3.89
CA ALA A 478 13.76 20.46 -3.56
C ALA A 478 13.37 21.53 -4.59
N GLN A 479 14.31 21.96 -5.45
CA GLN A 479 14.07 22.98 -6.48
C GLN A 479 13.74 22.39 -7.85
N GLU A 480 13.97 21.09 -8.04
CA GLU A 480 13.72 20.38 -9.29
C GLU A 480 12.22 20.30 -9.66
N ARG A 481 11.93 19.84 -10.87
CA ARG A 481 10.56 19.60 -11.35
C ARG A 481 10.44 18.22 -12.02
N PRO A 482 9.68 17.27 -11.43
CA PRO A 482 9.07 17.33 -10.09
C PRO A 482 10.13 17.60 -9.02
N PHE A 483 9.76 18.29 -7.94
CA PHE A 483 10.68 18.40 -6.80
C PHE A 483 10.84 17.02 -6.16
N VAL A 484 11.99 16.75 -5.54
CA VAL A 484 12.11 15.60 -4.64
C VAL A 484 12.43 16.10 -3.25
N TRP A 485 11.55 15.80 -2.30
CA TRP A 485 11.76 16.10 -0.89
C TRP A 485 12.16 14.82 -0.15
N ILE A 486 13.39 14.79 0.35
CA ILE A 486 13.86 13.63 1.12
C ILE A 486 13.31 13.76 2.54
N LYS A 487 12.27 12.99 2.86
CA LYS A 487 11.59 13.00 4.16
C LYS A 487 12.58 12.65 5.27
N ASP A 488 13.23 11.50 5.15
CA ASP A 488 14.17 10.95 6.12
C ASP A 488 15.08 9.90 5.49
N MET A 489 16.09 9.50 6.26
CA MET A 489 17.00 8.43 5.93
C MET A 489 17.08 7.46 7.11
N GLU A 490 16.66 6.21 6.88
CA GLU A 490 16.67 5.15 7.87
C GLU A 490 17.95 4.31 7.74
N LEU A 491 18.72 4.21 8.82
CA LEU A 491 19.92 3.37 8.87
C LEU A 491 19.57 1.97 9.38
N ALA A 492 19.48 1.02 8.46
CA ALA A 492 19.37 -0.42 8.74
C ALA A 492 20.63 -1.19 8.30
N CYS A 493 21.69 -0.49 7.90
CA CYS A 493 22.98 -1.07 7.54
C CYS A 493 23.74 -1.61 8.78
N ARG A 494 24.77 -2.40 8.53
CA ARG A 494 25.63 -3.01 9.56
C ARG A 494 27.11 -2.77 9.22
N PRO A 495 28.01 -2.83 10.22
CA PRO A 495 29.44 -2.77 9.97
C PRO A 495 29.88 -3.86 8.98
N ALA A 496 30.82 -3.51 8.10
CA ALA A 496 31.57 -4.51 7.35
C ALA A 496 32.21 -5.52 8.32
N HIS A 497 32.29 -6.78 7.89
CA HIS A 497 32.93 -7.81 8.70
C HIS A 497 34.43 -7.55 8.85
N ASP A 498 34.90 -7.50 10.09
CA ASP A 498 36.33 -7.66 10.36
C ASP A 498 36.67 -9.14 10.25
N MET A 499 36.97 -9.58 9.02
CA MET A 499 37.31 -10.98 8.72
C MET A 499 38.48 -11.48 9.56
N GLU A 500 39.41 -10.61 9.95
CA GLU A 500 40.55 -10.99 10.74
C GLU A 500 40.16 -11.22 12.21
N ALA A 501 39.30 -10.37 12.77
CA ALA A 501 38.72 -10.60 14.10
C ALA A 501 37.79 -11.83 14.12
N LEU A 502 36.94 -12.00 13.11
CA LEU A 502 36.03 -13.15 13.04
C LEU A 502 36.79 -14.47 12.93
N ARG A 503 37.83 -14.55 12.10
CA ARG A 503 38.73 -15.73 12.02
C ARG A 503 39.50 -16.01 13.29
N ARG A 504 39.64 -15.04 14.20
CA ARG A 504 40.27 -15.24 15.52
C ARG A 504 39.30 -15.77 16.58
N ARG A 505 37.99 -15.75 16.33
CA ARG A 505 36.99 -16.30 17.27
C ARG A 505 37.18 -17.81 17.43
N SER A 506 36.97 -18.32 18.64
CA SER A 506 37.09 -19.73 18.96
C SER A 506 35.75 -20.49 18.89
N ASP A 507 34.74 -19.90 18.25
CA ASP A 507 33.41 -20.49 18.07
C ASP A 507 33.24 -21.09 16.67
N LEU A 508 32.04 -21.63 16.41
CA LEU A 508 31.70 -22.29 15.15
C LEU A 508 31.87 -21.36 13.93
N LEU A 509 31.52 -20.07 14.06
CA LEU A 509 31.71 -19.07 13.02
C LEU A 509 33.20 -18.87 12.72
N GLY A 510 34.02 -18.67 13.76
CA GLY A 510 35.47 -18.54 13.58
C GLY A 510 36.13 -19.77 12.99
N GLU A 511 35.66 -20.97 13.33
CA GLU A 511 36.14 -22.23 12.74
C GLU A 511 35.74 -22.38 11.28
N ALA A 512 34.47 -22.13 10.94
CA ALA A 512 33.98 -22.15 9.57
C ALA A 512 34.76 -21.18 8.66
N LEU A 513 35.05 -19.97 9.14
CA LEU A 513 35.83 -18.97 8.40
C LEU A 513 37.30 -19.35 8.19
N ARG A 514 37.91 -20.05 9.15
CA ARG A 514 39.27 -20.60 8.97
C ARG A 514 39.29 -21.72 7.95
N VAL A 515 38.28 -22.58 7.94
CA VAL A 515 38.11 -23.62 6.92
C VAL A 515 37.93 -22.99 5.54
N ALA A 516 37.00 -22.04 5.40
CA ALA A 516 36.80 -21.30 4.14
C ALA A 516 38.08 -20.61 3.64
N ALA A 517 38.89 -20.03 4.53
CA ALA A 517 40.18 -19.45 4.18
C ALA A 517 41.20 -20.49 3.71
N SER A 518 41.22 -21.69 4.30
CA SER A 518 42.10 -22.78 3.86
C SER A 518 41.73 -23.31 2.47
N LEU A 519 40.44 -23.35 2.14
CA LEU A 519 39.92 -23.81 0.85
C LEU A 519 40.30 -22.87 -0.31
N ARG A 520 40.51 -21.57 -0.05
CA ARG A 520 41.02 -20.60 -1.06
C ARG A 520 42.46 -20.86 -1.52
N GLY A 521 43.21 -21.70 -0.79
CA GLY A 521 44.55 -22.12 -1.19
C GLY A 521 44.58 -23.39 -2.05
N GLU A 522 43.45 -24.06 -2.21
CA GLU A 522 43.28 -25.25 -3.05
C GLU A 522 42.66 -24.89 -4.41
N PRO A 523 42.79 -25.74 -5.44
CA PRO A 523 42.05 -25.54 -6.69
C PRO A 523 40.56 -25.43 -6.37
N GLU A 524 39.90 -24.36 -6.80
CA GLU A 524 38.53 -24.00 -6.38
C GLU A 524 37.53 -25.14 -6.68
N MET A 525 37.75 -25.85 -7.79
CA MET A 525 36.98 -27.01 -8.21
C MET A 525 37.11 -28.21 -7.26
N GLU A 526 38.28 -28.43 -6.66
CA GLU A 526 38.55 -29.55 -5.77
C GLU A 526 37.94 -29.31 -4.38
N ALA A 527 38.05 -28.06 -3.90
CA ALA A 527 37.47 -27.61 -2.64
C ALA A 527 35.93 -27.74 -2.60
N ALA A 528 35.26 -27.44 -3.71
CA ALA A 528 33.79 -27.49 -3.81
C ALA A 528 33.22 -28.85 -4.23
N GLN A 529 34.08 -29.78 -4.68
CA GLN A 529 33.68 -31.05 -5.29
C GLN A 529 32.68 -31.87 -4.43
N PRO A 530 32.83 -32.01 -3.10
CA PRO A 530 31.90 -32.79 -2.28
C PRO A 530 30.48 -32.21 -2.26
N ALA A 531 30.35 -30.88 -2.24
CA ALA A 531 29.05 -30.20 -2.24
C ALA A 531 28.39 -30.26 -3.64
N LEU A 532 29.21 -30.20 -4.68
CA LEU A 532 28.79 -30.20 -6.08
C LEU A 532 28.49 -31.59 -6.62
N GLU A 533 28.94 -32.66 -5.97
CA GLU A 533 28.71 -34.05 -6.37
C GLU A 533 27.23 -34.41 -6.45
N ALA A 534 26.40 -33.83 -5.56
CA ALA A 534 24.95 -34.02 -5.57
C ALA A 534 24.27 -33.47 -6.86
N LEU A 535 24.86 -32.44 -7.46
CA LEU A 535 24.35 -31.74 -8.64
C LEU A 535 24.98 -32.28 -9.94
N PHE A 536 26.32 -32.39 -9.95
CA PHE A 536 27.11 -32.74 -11.14
C PHE A 536 27.51 -34.22 -11.21
N GLY A 537 27.32 -35.00 -10.14
CA GLY A 537 27.52 -36.44 -10.15
C GLY A 537 26.41 -37.22 -10.90
N LYS A 538 25.24 -36.60 -11.12
CA LYS A 538 24.10 -37.25 -11.77
C LYS A 538 24.11 -37.05 -13.30
N ALA A 539 24.24 -38.15 -14.04
CA ALA A 539 24.35 -38.17 -15.51
C ALA A 539 23.20 -37.49 -16.29
N ARG A 540 22.01 -37.36 -15.69
CA ARG A 540 20.87 -36.65 -16.31
C ARG A 540 20.99 -35.12 -16.21
N LEU A 541 21.54 -34.61 -15.11
CA LEU A 541 21.66 -33.17 -14.85
C LEU A 541 22.85 -32.55 -15.59
N ARG A 542 23.95 -33.31 -15.75
CA ARG A 542 25.11 -32.94 -16.58
C ARG A 542 24.79 -32.62 -18.05
N LYS A 543 23.60 -32.98 -18.55
CA LYS A 543 23.16 -32.67 -19.92
C LYS A 543 22.45 -31.32 -20.04
N VAL A 544 22.13 -30.68 -18.92
CA VAL A 544 21.27 -29.49 -18.85
C VAL A 544 21.94 -28.35 -18.08
N VAL A 545 22.98 -28.66 -17.29
CA VAL A 545 23.73 -27.68 -16.48
C VAL A 545 25.22 -27.90 -16.74
N GLU A 546 25.91 -26.85 -17.20
CA GLU A 546 27.36 -26.83 -17.36
C GLU A 546 28.03 -26.63 -15.97
N PRO A 547 29.14 -27.33 -15.69
CA PRO A 547 29.89 -27.08 -14.46
C PRO A 547 30.49 -25.67 -14.50
N PRO A 548 30.50 -24.94 -13.36
CA PRO A 548 31.05 -23.59 -13.34
C PRO A 548 32.54 -23.62 -13.68
N ASP A 549 33.01 -22.56 -14.34
CA ASP A 549 34.44 -22.38 -14.54
C ASP A 549 35.14 -21.93 -13.24
N ALA A 550 36.47 -21.75 -13.28
CA ALA A 550 37.23 -21.38 -12.09
C ALA A 550 36.84 -20.01 -11.51
N ALA A 551 36.44 -19.05 -12.36
CA ALA A 551 36.04 -17.71 -11.91
C ALA A 551 34.64 -17.74 -11.29
N GLU A 552 33.72 -18.47 -11.91
CA GLU A 552 32.38 -18.72 -11.36
C GLU A 552 32.45 -19.50 -10.04
N MET A 553 33.36 -20.47 -9.94
CA MET A 553 33.58 -21.23 -8.71
C MET A 553 34.12 -20.35 -7.57
N ALA A 554 35.06 -19.46 -7.87
CA ALA A 554 35.59 -18.53 -6.90
C ALA A 554 34.49 -17.59 -6.35
N ALA A 555 33.61 -17.09 -7.23
CA ALA A 555 32.46 -16.28 -6.82
C ALA A 555 31.46 -17.07 -5.94
N LEU A 556 31.14 -18.31 -6.31
CA LEU A 556 30.26 -19.18 -5.52
C LEU A 556 30.82 -19.49 -4.13
N LEU A 557 32.14 -19.70 -4.01
CA LEU A 557 32.80 -19.94 -2.73
C LEU A 557 32.81 -18.68 -1.85
N GLU A 558 32.98 -17.50 -2.44
CA GLU A 558 32.88 -16.22 -1.75
C GLU A 558 31.46 -15.95 -1.24
N GLU A 559 30.45 -16.21 -2.09
CA GLU A 559 29.04 -16.09 -1.71
C GLU A 559 28.65 -17.10 -0.62
N ALA A 560 29.14 -18.34 -0.70
CA ALA A 560 28.93 -19.35 0.33
C ALA A 560 29.56 -18.94 1.68
N GLU A 561 30.75 -18.34 1.68
CA GLU A 561 31.38 -17.80 2.90
C GLU A 561 30.51 -16.71 3.54
N LEU A 562 30.02 -15.75 2.74
CA LEU A 562 29.14 -14.67 3.21
C LEU A 562 27.82 -15.21 3.77
N LEU A 563 27.19 -16.17 3.10
CA LEU A 563 25.97 -16.83 3.59
C LEU A 563 26.21 -17.57 4.91
N CYS A 564 27.32 -18.30 5.02
CA CYS A 564 27.68 -18.98 6.26
C CYS A 564 27.90 -17.99 7.41
N MET A 565 28.49 -16.83 7.12
CA MET A 565 28.65 -15.77 8.11
C MET A 565 27.30 -15.24 8.58
N ASP A 566 26.41 -14.85 7.67
CA ASP A 566 25.10 -14.30 8.06
C ASP A 566 24.23 -15.33 8.80
N MET A 567 24.32 -16.62 8.46
CA MET A 567 23.60 -17.68 9.16
C MET A 567 24.14 -17.96 10.58
N LEU A 568 25.46 -17.85 10.78
CA LEU A 568 26.12 -18.19 12.04
C LEU A 568 26.35 -16.98 12.96
N GLU A 569 26.15 -15.76 12.47
CA GLU A 569 26.26 -14.51 13.23
C GLU A 569 24.93 -14.10 13.90
N VAL A 570 23.87 -14.90 13.81
CA VAL A 570 22.58 -14.62 14.48
C VAL A 570 22.74 -14.74 16.00
N GLU A 571 22.69 -13.59 16.69
CA GLU A 571 22.40 -13.46 18.13
C GLU A 571 20.91 -13.22 18.38
#